data_AF-A0ABD2BFZ7-F1
#
_entry.id   AF-A0ABD2BFZ7-F1
#
_cell.length_a   1.000
_cell.length_b   1.000
_cell.length_c   1.000
_cell.angle_alpha   90.00
_cell.angle_beta   90.00
_cell.angle_gamma   90.00
#
_symmetry.space_group_name_H-M   'P 1'
#
loop_
_entity.id
_entity.type
_entity.pdbx_description
1 polymer ?
#
loop_
_entity_poly.entity_id
_entity_poly.type
_entity_poly.pdbx_seq_one_letter_code
_entity_poly.pdbx_strand_id
1 'polypeptide(L)'
;MAPLSAVSVCIVKYFTVRLNTEKIKQLLDHLIHNWKLCRTKEELEIMHKFGKETKLFTLCYTMYIYVCMTMFLLLPIFPLVMDIVVPLNESRPLKPIFKGEYFIDEDKHFFPVYFHMSISIAISITALITGDALFLMFNSHICGIFAAVGCRLENFLKDQIDSKYSINNISKDKCLENVRYSIRNHKSALKFAELIESFYSVSLLLQAGLSLICMSISLFEMLIVVENRAEAFRYFNFAVAQLLHLFCMCYPGQRMIDYSTDIRIKAYNGLWYEAPLSIHKLLILVIRKSLEPSYLTAGKIFIFCLETFATILQTATSYFMVISSVH
;
A
#
# COMPACT_ATOMS: atom_id res chain seq x y z
N MET A 1 -15.07 -11.31 -16.67
CA MET A 1 -14.65 -11.85 -15.35
C MET A 1 -14.30 -10.78 -14.29
N ALA A 2 -14.15 -9.52 -14.68
CA ALA A 2 -13.80 -8.39 -13.81
C ALA A 2 -14.43 -8.38 -12.40
N PRO A 3 -15.75 -8.55 -12.22
CA PRO A 3 -16.35 -8.31 -10.91
C PRO A 3 -16.09 -9.48 -9.92
N LEU A 4 -15.88 -10.70 -10.42
CA LEU A 4 -15.47 -11.86 -9.60
C LEU A 4 -14.07 -11.67 -9.00
N SER A 5 -13.18 -11.05 -9.76
CA SER A 5 -11.83 -10.74 -9.27
C SER A 5 -11.80 -9.69 -8.17
N ALA A 6 -12.63 -8.63 -8.29
CA ALA A 6 -12.75 -7.62 -7.25
C ALA A 6 -13.25 -8.24 -5.94
N VAL A 7 -14.26 -9.12 -6.02
CA VAL A 7 -14.76 -9.88 -4.86
C VAL A 7 -13.66 -10.78 -4.28
N SER A 8 -12.87 -11.45 -5.11
CA SER A 8 -11.75 -12.29 -4.66
C SER A 8 -10.72 -11.48 -3.86
N VAL A 9 -10.36 -10.27 -4.31
CA VAL A 9 -9.45 -9.38 -3.58
C VAL A 9 -10.05 -8.94 -2.23
N CYS A 10 -11.33 -8.58 -2.21
CA CYS A 10 -12.04 -8.22 -0.96
C CYS A 10 -12.02 -9.39 0.04
N ILE A 11 -12.27 -10.61 -0.43
CA ILE A 11 -12.25 -11.83 0.37
C ILE A 11 -10.85 -12.08 0.95
N VAL A 12 -9.80 -11.99 0.12
CA VAL A 12 -8.40 -12.14 0.56
C VAL A 12 -8.07 -11.13 1.66
N LYS A 13 -8.45 -9.86 1.49
CA LYS A 13 -8.21 -8.81 2.50
C LYS A 13 -8.96 -9.08 3.80
N TYR A 14 -10.24 -9.44 3.71
CA TYR A 14 -11.06 -9.78 4.85
C TYR A 14 -10.45 -10.93 5.66
N PHE A 15 -10.09 -12.04 5.01
CA PHE A 15 -9.46 -13.17 5.69
C PHE A 15 -8.08 -12.83 6.25
N THR A 16 -7.28 -12.02 5.53
CA THR A 16 -5.98 -11.55 6.03
C THR A 16 -6.13 -10.83 7.36
N VAL A 17 -7.06 -9.88 7.43
CA VAL A 17 -7.35 -9.11 8.64
C VAL A 17 -7.88 -10.03 9.73
N ARG A 18 -8.85 -10.89 9.41
CA ARG A 18 -9.50 -11.77 10.38
C ARG A 18 -8.53 -12.75 11.01
N LEU A 19 -7.75 -13.46 10.20
CA LEU A 19 -6.82 -14.51 10.66
C LEU A 19 -5.66 -13.94 11.49
N ASN A 20 -5.32 -12.67 11.29
CA ASN A 20 -4.16 -12.04 11.92
C ASN A 20 -4.55 -10.92 12.90
N THR A 21 -5.77 -10.94 13.45
CA THR A 21 -6.28 -9.89 14.35
C THR A 21 -5.32 -9.56 15.51
N GLU A 22 -4.71 -10.58 16.13
CA GLU A 22 -3.73 -10.38 17.21
C GLU A 22 -2.47 -9.64 16.76
N LYS A 23 -1.97 -9.93 15.55
CA LYS A 23 -0.82 -9.22 14.97
C LYS A 23 -1.17 -7.76 14.66
N ILE A 24 -2.39 -7.46 14.21
CA ILE A 24 -2.85 -6.07 14.00
C ILE A 24 -2.82 -5.31 15.33
N LYS A 25 -3.34 -5.94 16.40
CA LYS A 25 -3.33 -5.33 17.73
C LYS A 25 -1.91 -5.02 18.19
N GLN A 26 -0.98 -5.97 18.03
CA GLN A 26 0.44 -5.74 18.32
C GLN A 26 1.04 -4.59 17.50
N LEU A 27 0.72 -4.50 16.21
CA LEU A 27 1.16 -3.40 15.34
C LEU A 27 0.58 -2.06 15.80
N LEU A 28 -0.70 -2.00 16.17
CA LEU A 28 -1.34 -0.78 16.67
C LEU A 28 -0.76 -0.35 18.02
N ASP A 29 -0.56 -1.29 18.95
CA ASP A 29 0.04 -1.02 20.26
C ASP A 29 1.47 -0.49 20.11
N HIS A 30 2.25 -1.10 19.23
CA HIS A 30 3.61 -0.65 18.94
C HIS A 30 3.63 0.73 18.24
N LEU A 31 2.65 1.01 17.36
CA LEU A 31 2.48 2.33 16.77
C LEU A 31 2.19 3.38 17.85
N ILE A 32 1.19 3.13 18.70
CA ILE A 32 0.80 4.05 19.79
C ILE A 32 1.97 4.27 20.75
N HIS A 33 2.68 3.21 21.13
CA HIS A 33 3.86 3.30 21.98
C HIS A 33 4.94 4.18 21.35
N ASN A 34 5.20 4.02 20.04
CA ASN A 34 6.19 4.83 19.32
C ASN A 34 5.84 6.32 19.20
N TRP A 35 4.56 6.66 19.27
CA TRP A 35 4.09 8.05 19.32
C TRP A 35 4.18 8.66 20.73
N LYS A 36 4.19 7.84 21.78
CA LYS A 36 4.38 8.28 23.17
C LYS A 36 5.85 8.49 23.53
N LEU A 37 6.79 7.97 22.74
CA LEU A 37 8.23 8.16 22.98
C LEU A 37 8.61 9.64 22.84
N CYS A 38 9.45 10.14 23.76
CA CYS A 38 10.01 11.49 23.68
C CYS A 38 10.86 11.65 22.41
N ARG A 39 10.44 12.56 21.52
CA ARG A 39 11.13 12.90 20.28
C ARG A 39 11.65 14.33 20.35
N THR A 40 12.73 14.59 19.65
CA THR A 40 13.16 15.98 19.37
C THR A 40 12.13 16.66 18.47
N LYS A 41 12.15 17.99 18.44
CA LYS A 41 11.26 18.77 17.57
C LYS A 41 11.41 18.38 16.10
N GLU A 42 12.65 18.19 15.63
CA GLU A 42 12.96 17.75 14.25
C GLU A 42 12.32 16.38 13.94
N GLU A 43 12.47 15.40 14.83
CA GLU A 43 11.87 14.07 14.64
C GLU A 43 10.34 14.09 14.66
N LEU A 44 9.74 14.96 15.50
CA LEU A 44 8.30 15.13 15.56
C LEU A 44 7.77 15.76 14.27
N GLU A 45 8.47 16.75 13.71
CA GLU A 45 8.17 17.35 12.41
C GLU A 45 8.24 16.32 11.28
N ILE A 46 9.27 15.45 11.27
CA ILE A 46 9.38 14.33 10.34
C ILE A 46 8.16 13.41 10.46
N MET A 47 7.81 12.96 11.67
CA MET A 47 6.66 12.08 11.86
C MET A 47 5.34 12.73 11.42
N HIS A 48 5.14 14.01 11.71
CA HIS A 48 3.97 14.74 11.23
C HIS A 48 3.95 14.88 9.72
N LYS A 49 5.09 15.08 9.07
CA LYS A 49 5.20 15.10 7.60
C LYS A 49 4.72 13.78 7.01
N PHE A 50 5.25 12.65 7.48
CA PHE A 50 4.81 11.32 7.03
C PHE A 50 3.32 11.06 7.31
N GLY A 51 2.83 11.48 8.49
CA GLY A 51 1.39 11.37 8.82
C GLY A 51 0.50 12.19 7.88
N LYS A 52 0.91 13.41 7.52
CA LYS A 52 0.20 14.28 6.58
C LYS A 52 0.23 13.72 5.16
N GLU A 53 1.40 13.30 4.68
CA GLU A 53 1.57 12.67 3.36
C GLU A 53 0.67 11.43 3.22
N THR A 54 0.68 10.56 4.24
CA THR A 54 -0.12 9.34 4.21
C THR A 54 -1.61 9.61 4.35
N LYS A 55 -2.01 10.61 5.15
CA LYS A 55 -3.41 11.04 5.19
C LYS A 55 -3.89 11.53 3.82
N LEU A 56 -3.08 12.34 3.13
CA LEU A 56 -3.41 12.84 1.80
C LEU A 56 -3.44 11.69 0.78
N PHE A 57 -2.44 10.81 0.79
CA PHE A 57 -2.37 9.66 -0.10
C PHE A 57 -3.58 8.74 0.08
N THR A 58 -3.92 8.37 1.33
CA THR A 58 -5.09 7.54 1.64
C THR A 58 -6.39 8.24 1.26
N LEU A 59 -6.50 9.56 1.43
CA LEU A 59 -7.67 10.32 1.00
C LEU A 59 -7.86 10.27 -0.52
N CYS A 60 -6.80 10.58 -1.29
CA CYS A 60 -6.83 10.52 -2.75
C CYS A 60 -7.15 9.10 -3.24
N TYR A 61 -6.51 8.09 -2.65
CA TYR A 61 -6.77 6.68 -2.94
C TYR A 61 -8.23 6.29 -2.66
N THR A 62 -8.77 6.68 -1.50
CA THR A 62 -10.15 6.39 -1.11
C THR A 62 -11.15 7.08 -2.04
N MET A 63 -10.92 8.35 -2.39
CA MET A 63 -11.75 9.07 -3.37
C MET A 63 -11.73 8.36 -4.72
N TYR A 64 -10.55 7.98 -5.20
CA TYR A 64 -10.38 7.24 -6.45
C TYR A 64 -11.17 5.91 -6.45
N ILE A 65 -11.06 5.09 -5.40
CA ILE A 65 -11.79 3.80 -5.33
C ILE A 65 -13.31 4.03 -5.29
N TYR A 66 -13.80 5.03 -4.55
CA TYR A 66 -15.23 5.36 -4.54
C TYR A 66 -15.72 5.91 -5.88
N VAL A 67 -14.91 6.68 -6.61
CA VAL A 67 -15.23 7.11 -7.98
C VAL A 67 -15.34 5.90 -8.91
N CYS A 68 -14.40 4.96 -8.86
CA CYS A 68 -14.48 3.72 -9.64
C CYS A 68 -15.71 2.88 -9.29
N MET A 69 -16.04 2.77 -8.00
CA MET A 69 -17.23 2.05 -7.52
C MET A 69 -18.53 2.70 -8.02
N THR A 70 -18.64 4.02 -7.91
CA THR A 70 -19.83 4.75 -8.38
C THR A 70 -19.98 4.66 -9.90
N MET A 71 -18.90 4.80 -10.67
CA MET A 71 -18.92 4.57 -12.12
C MET A 71 -19.40 3.15 -12.47
N PHE A 72 -18.94 2.15 -11.73
CA PHE A 72 -19.35 0.76 -11.93
C PHE A 72 -20.84 0.53 -11.62
N LEU A 73 -21.36 1.14 -10.55
CA LEU A 73 -22.78 1.06 -10.18
C LEU A 73 -23.70 1.78 -11.19
N LEU A 74 -23.21 2.78 -11.91
CA LEU A 74 -23.99 3.50 -12.94
C LEU A 74 -24.16 2.70 -14.24
N LEU A 75 -23.31 1.70 -14.52
CA LEU A 75 -23.34 0.94 -15.77
C LEU A 75 -24.71 0.27 -16.08
N PRO A 76 -25.39 -0.39 -15.13
CA PRO A 76 -26.70 -1.00 -15.39
C PRO A 76 -27.84 0.02 -15.49
N ILE A 77 -27.66 1.24 -14.94
CA ILE A 77 -28.65 2.31 -15.00
C ILE A 77 -28.55 3.06 -16.33
N PHE A 78 -27.37 3.13 -16.93
CA PHE A 78 -27.12 3.86 -18.17
C PHE A 78 -28.12 3.52 -19.31
N PRO A 79 -28.47 2.25 -19.60
CA PRO A 79 -29.49 1.93 -20.60
C PRO A 79 -30.86 2.57 -20.35
N LEU A 80 -31.32 2.65 -19.08
CA LEU A 80 -32.61 3.26 -18.72
C LEU A 80 -32.62 4.76 -19.03
N VAL A 81 -31.52 5.46 -18.74
CA VAL A 81 -31.38 6.88 -19.05
C VAL A 81 -31.36 7.08 -20.56
N MET A 82 -30.65 6.21 -21.29
CA MET A 82 -30.60 6.29 -22.75
C MET A 82 -31.96 6.00 -23.41
N ASP A 83 -32.81 5.15 -22.83
CA ASP A 83 -34.16 4.91 -23.34
C ASP A 83 -35.05 6.15 -23.23
N ILE A 84 -34.78 7.04 -22.26
CA ILE A 84 -35.48 8.33 -22.11
C ILE A 84 -34.90 9.38 -23.07
N VAL A 85 -33.58 9.48 -23.19
CA VAL A 85 -32.89 10.54 -23.97
C VAL A 85 -32.89 10.23 -25.47
N VAL A 86 -32.69 8.98 -25.86
CA VAL A 86 -32.66 8.49 -27.24
C VAL A 86 -33.45 7.18 -27.32
N PRO A 87 -34.78 7.26 -27.43
CA PRO A 87 -35.64 6.08 -27.45
C PRO A 87 -35.40 5.26 -28.72
N LEU A 88 -35.34 3.95 -28.57
CA LEU A 88 -35.34 2.96 -29.66
C LEU A 88 -36.71 2.31 -29.76
N ASN A 89 -37.00 1.62 -30.88
CA ASN A 89 -38.26 0.86 -31.03
C ASN A 89 -38.41 -0.26 -29.98
N GLU A 90 -37.30 -0.76 -29.45
CA GLU A 90 -37.24 -1.73 -28.36
C GLU A 90 -36.38 -1.18 -27.22
N SER A 91 -36.80 -1.43 -25.97
CA SER A 91 -36.04 -1.05 -24.79
C SER A 91 -34.70 -1.79 -24.74
N ARG A 92 -33.66 -1.08 -24.30
CA ARG A 92 -32.32 -1.68 -24.17
C ARG A 92 -32.33 -2.73 -23.05
N PRO A 93 -31.69 -3.90 -23.24
CA PRO A 93 -31.72 -4.95 -22.23
C PRO A 93 -30.96 -4.51 -20.96
N LEU A 94 -31.61 -4.69 -19.81
CA LEU A 94 -30.99 -4.49 -18.50
C LEU A 94 -30.02 -5.64 -18.23
N LYS A 95 -28.73 -5.33 -18.10
CA LYS A 95 -27.72 -6.31 -17.71
C LYS A 95 -27.44 -6.15 -16.21
N PRO A 96 -27.62 -7.18 -15.37
CA PRO A 96 -27.31 -7.09 -13.96
C PRO A 96 -25.80 -6.89 -13.75
N ILE A 97 -25.43 -6.26 -12.63
CA ILE A 97 -24.01 -5.97 -12.27
C ILE A 97 -23.19 -7.26 -12.21
N PHE A 98 -23.78 -8.30 -11.64
CA PHE A 98 -23.26 -9.66 -11.61
C PHE A 98 -24.35 -10.60 -12.10
N LYS A 99 -23.96 -11.65 -12.82
CA LYS A 99 -24.81 -12.83 -12.97
C LYS A 99 -24.77 -13.59 -11.66
N GLY A 100 -25.83 -13.55 -10.87
CA GLY A 100 -25.92 -14.26 -9.60
C GLY A 100 -27.30 -14.86 -9.45
N GLU A 101 -27.39 -16.15 -9.13
CA GLU A 101 -28.67 -16.85 -9.03
C GLU A 101 -29.42 -16.40 -7.77
N TYR A 102 -30.41 -15.52 -7.93
CA TYR A 102 -31.30 -15.11 -6.84
C TYR A 102 -32.50 -16.04 -6.65
N PHE A 103 -32.60 -17.12 -7.42
CA PHE A 103 -33.75 -18.05 -7.47
C PHE A 103 -35.12 -17.34 -7.65
N ILE A 104 -35.08 -16.13 -8.19
CA ILE A 104 -36.21 -15.23 -8.47
C ILE A 104 -35.99 -14.69 -9.88
N ASP A 105 -37.08 -14.41 -10.60
CA ASP A 105 -37.04 -13.76 -11.92
C ASP A 105 -36.38 -12.36 -11.81
N GLU A 106 -35.14 -12.27 -12.29
CA GLU A 106 -34.25 -11.10 -12.19
C GLU A 106 -34.77 -9.92 -13.02
N ASP A 107 -35.42 -10.19 -14.15
CA ASP A 107 -35.97 -9.16 -15.02
C ASP A 107 -37.19 -8.48 -14.37
N LYS A 108 -38.01 -9.29 -13.67
CA LYS A 108 -39.18 -8.79 -12.94
C LYS A 108 -38.83 -8.07 -11.64
N HIS A 109 -37.74 -8.45 -10.97
CA HIS A 109 -37.33 -7.90 -9.67
C HIS A 109 -35.99 -7.16 -9.71
N PHE A 110 -35.69 -6.52 -10.84
CA PHE A 110 -34.42 -5.85 -11.09
C PHE A 110 -34.04 -4.84 -9.99
N PHE A 111 -34.94 -3.93 -9.61
CA PHE A 111 -34.63 -2.85 -8.65
C PHE A 111 -34.30 -3.36 -7.23
N PRO A 112 -35.08 -4.27 -6.62
CA PRO A 112 -34.71 -4.89 -5.34
C PRO A 112 -33.36 -5.60 -5.38
N VAL A 113 -33.08 -6.38 -6.43
CA VAL A 113 -31.82 -7.11 -6.60
C VAL A 113 -30.66 -6.12 -6.76
N TYR A 114 -30.82 -5.11 -7.60
CA TYR A 114 -29.83 -4.05 -7.81
C TYR A 114 -29.51 -3.29 -6.51
N PHE A 115 -30.53 -2.95 -5.71
CA PHE A 115 -30.34 -2.27 -4.44
C PHE A 115 -29.54 -3.11 -3.43
N HIS A 116 -29.92 -4.38 -3.27
CA HIS A 116 -29.19 -5.31 -2.40
C HIS A 116 -27.73 -5.48 -2.84
N MET A 117 -27.50 -5.65 -4.16
CA MET A 117 -26.16 -5.79 -4.73
C MET A 117 -25.32 -4.52 -4.53
N SER A 118 -25.91 -3.34 -4.69
CA SER A 118 -25.23 -2.06 -4.49
C SER A 118 -24.73 -1.90 -3.05
N ILE A 119 -25.56 -2.27 -2.06
CA ILE A 119 -25.16 -2.26 -0.64
C ILE A 119 -24.03 -3.24 -0.39
N SER A 120 -24.14 -4.47 -0.90
CA SER A 120 -23.11 -5.51 -0.72
C SER A 120 -21.75 -5.08 -1.30
N ILE A 121 -21.76 -4.46 -2.48
CA ILE A 121 -20.55 -3.88 -3.10
C ILE A 121 -19.99 -2.76 -2.23
N ALA A 122 -20.82 -1.83 -1.75
CA ALA A 122 -20.37 -0.72 -0.92
C ALA A 122 -19.69 -1.19 0.38
N ILE A 123 -20.26 -2.20 1.04
CA ILE A 123 -19.67 -2.82 2.23
C ILE A 123 -18.32 -3.46 1.89
N SER A 124 -18.26 -4.26 0.82
CA SER A 124 -17.04 -4.97 0.40
C SER A 124 -15.90 -4.01 0.05
N ILE A 125 -16.20 -2.94 -0.70
CA ILE A 125 -15.23 -1.91 -1.08
C ILE A 125 -14.74 -1.14 0.14
N THR A 126 -15.62 -0.80 1.08
CA THR A 126 -15.22 -0.11 2.31
C THR A 126 -14.30 -0.98 3.19
N ALA A 127 -14.56 -2.29 3.25
CA ALA A 127 -13.67 -3.25 3.93
C ALA A 127 -12.29 -3.32 3.25
N LEU A 128 -12.25 -3.35 1.92
CA LEU A 128 -11.00 -3.31 1.14
C LEU A 128 -10.20 -2.03 1.41
N ILE A 129 -10.84 -0.87 1.32
CA ILE A 129 -10.21 0.43 1.59
C ILE A 129 -9.63 0.46 3.01
N THR A 130 -10.36 -0.09 4.00
CA THR A 130 -9.89 -0.13 5.39
C THR A 130 -8.61 -0.96 5.53
N GLY A 131 -8.56 -2.16 4.92
CA GLY A 131 -7.38 -3.00 4.93
C GLY A 131 -6.16 -2.35 4.26
N ASP A 132 -6.39 -1.70 3.12
CA ASP A 132 -5.36 -0.99 2.37
C ASP A 132 -4.86 0.27 3.11
N ALA A 133 -5.76 1.01 3.75
CA ALA A 133 -5.40 2.16 4.58
C ALA A 133 -4.52 1.76 5.78
N LEU A 134 -4.80 0.61 6.42
CA LEU A 134 -3.94 0.07 7.48
C LEU A 134 -2.55 -0.28 6.95
N PHE A 135 -2.46 -0.91 5.78
CA PHE A 135 -1.19 -1.20 5.12
C PHE A 135 -0.36 0.06 4.86
N LEU A 136 -0.99 1.08 4.28
CA LEU A 136 -0.36 2.38 4.00
C LEU A 136 0.12 3.06 5.28
N MET A 137 -0.71 3.06 6.32
CA MET A 137 -0.39 3.64 7.63
C MET A 137 0.82 2.98 8.27
N PHE A 138 0.86 1.63 8.35
CA PHE A 138 1.97 0.93 8.97
C PHE A 138 3.29 1.14 8.21
N ASN A 139 3.26 1.06 6.88
CA ASN A 139 4.44 1.32 6.04
C ASN A 139 4.94 2.77 6.17
N SER A 140 4.04 3.74 6.19
CA SER A 140 4.43 5.13 6.40
C SER A 140 5.00 5.38 7.79
N HIS A 141 4.43 4.75 8.81
CA HIS A 141 4.88 4.91 10.20
C HIS A 141 6.31 4.43 10.36
N ILE A 142 6.63 3.25 9.81
CA ILE A 142 8.00 2.73 9.87
C ILE A 142 8.98 3.55 9.02
N CYS A 143 8.59 4.01 7.83
CA CYS A 143 9.43 4.93 7.04
C CYS A 143 9.71 6.21 7.82
N GLY A 144 8.72 6.75 8.54
CA GLY A 144 8.89 7.90 9.42
C GLY A 144 9.86 7.64 10.58
N ILE A 145 9.83 6.43 11.18
CA ILE A 145 10.80 6.06 12.21
C ILE A 145 12.20 5.94 11.62
N PHE A 146 12.38 5.29 10.47
CA PHE A 146 13.69 5.19 9.81
C PHE A 146 14.25 6.57 9.47
N ALA A 147 13.43 7.47 8.92
CA ALA A 147 13.82 8.85 8.64
C ALA A 147 14.20 9.64 9.90
N ALA A 148 13.45 9.48 10.99
CA ALA A 148 13.73 10.11 12.28
C ALA A 148 15.05 9.60 12.90
N VAL A 149 15.26 8.28 12.86
CA VAL A 149 16.51 7.64 13.31
C VAL A 149 17.70 8.14 12.49
N GLY A 150 17.58 8.16 11.16
CA GLY A 150 18.62 8.67 10.28
C GLY A 150 18.95 10.13 10.57
N CYS A 151 17.93 10.99 10.72
CA CYS A 151 18.11 12.41 11.08
C CYS A 151 18.87 12.58 12.39
N ARG A 152 18.53 11.81 13.43
CA ARG A 152 19.24 11.87 14.72
C ARG A 152 20.68 11.37 14.60
N LEU A 153 20.93 10.31 13.81
CA LEU A 153 22.28 9.78 13.57
C LEU A 153 23.16 10.70 12.73
N GLU A 154 22.57 11.53 11.89
CA GLU A 154 23.29 12.57 11.14
C GLU A 154 23.65 13.75 12.05
N ASN A 155 22.71 14.17 12.91
CA ASN A 155 22.82 15.37 13.74
C ASN A 155 23.28 15.11 15.18
N PHE A 156 23.77 13.92 15.52
CA PHE A 156 24.03 13.51 16.92
C PHE A 156 25.06 14.37 17.67
N LEU A 157 25.89 15.15 16.94
CA LEU A 157 26.89 16.09 17.47
C LEU A 157 26.53 17.58 17.26
N LYS A 158 25.44 17.89 16.55
CA LYS A 158 25.08 19.26 16.12
C LYS A 158 24.95 20.24 17.30
N ASP A 159 24.24 19.81 18.36
CA ASP A 159 24.06 20.59 19.60
C ASP A 159 25.38 21.00 20.28
N GLN A 160 26.48 20.28 20.03
CA GLN A 160 27.75 20.53 20.70
C GLN A 160 28.61 21.53 19.96
N ILE A 161 28.59 21.47 18.63
CA ILE A 161 29.34 22.39 17.77
C ILE A 161 28.79 23.81 17.93
N ASP A 162 27.47 23.96 17.96
CA ASP A 162 26.82 25.27 18.14
C ASP A 162 27.16 25.91 19.51
N SER A 163 27.53 25.10 20.51
CA SER A 163 27.85 25.57 21.86
C SER A 163 29.28 26.13 22.04
N LYS A 164 30.16 26.02 21.03
CA LYS A 164 31.54 26.57 21.01
C LYS A 164 32.49 26.18 22.17
N TYR A 165 32.08 25.31 23.08
CA TYR A 165 32.91 24.79 24.17
C TYR A 165 33.49 23.41 23.85
N SER A 166 34.69 23.13 24.36
CA SER A 166 35.31 21.80 24.32
C SER A 166 34.36 20.72 24.82
N ILE A 167 34.36 19.54 24.16
CA ILE A 167 33.56 18.37 24.52
C ILE A 167 33.89 17.92 25.96
N ASN A 168 33.20 18.47 26.96
CA ASN A 168 33.30 18.07 28.36
C ASN A 168 32.66 16.68 28.56
N ASN A 169 33.00 15.95 29.64
CA ASN A 169 32.50 14.58 29.84
C ASN A 169 30.96 14.47 29.83
N ILE A 170 30.24 15.46 30.39
CA ILE A 170 28.76 15.54 30.37
C ILE A 170 28.20 15.55 28.93
N SER A 171 28.93 16.21 28.02
CA SER A 171 28.55 16.30 26.61
C SER A 171 28.78 14.97 25.89
N LYS A 172 29.84 14.21 26.24
CA LYS A 172 30.06 12.85 25.70
C LYS A 172 28.96 11.89 26.11
N ASP A 173 28.50 11.97 27.36
CA ASP A 173 27.43 11.10 27.87
C ASP A 173 26.10 11.37 27.16
N LYS A 174 25.75 12.64 26.94
CA LYS A 174 24.56 13.02 26.16
C LYS A 174 24.62 12.54 24.71
N CYS A 175 25.79 12.67 24.07
CA CYS A 175 26.02 12.20 22.71
C CYS A 175 25.88 10.67 22.60
N LEU A 176 26.45 9.94 23.57
CA LEU A 176 26.34 8.49 23.64
C LEU A 176 24.89 8.06 23.89
N GLU A 177 24.15 8.77 24.74
CA GLU A 177 22.73 8.53 24.98
C GLU A 177 21.89 8.73 23.71
N ASN A 178 22.15 9.79 22.94
CA ASN A 178 21.49 10.04 21.67
C ASN A 178 21.69 8.89 20.67
N VAL A 179 22.91 8.38 20.56
CA VAL A 179 23.23 7.25 19.67
C VAL A 179 22.58 5.96 20.18
N ARG A 180 22.63 5.69 21.49
CA ARG A 180 21.95 4.53 22.11
C ARG A 180 20.43 4.58 21.88
N TYR A 181 19.83 5.75 22.02
CA TYR A 181 18.42 5.97 21.76
C TYR A 181 18.07 5.70 20.28
N SER A 182 18.89 6.21 19.36
CA SER A 182 18.76 5.96 17.91
C SER A 182 18.82 4.47 17.58
N ILE A 183 19.77 3.75 18.20
CA ILE A 183 19.91 2.29 18.02
C ILE A 183 18.69 1.54 18.55
N ARG A 184 18.17 1.92 19.72
CA ARG A 184 16.96 1.31 20.28
C ARG A 184 15.76 1.51 19.36
N ASN A 185 15.60 2.72 18.82
CA ASN A 185 14.53 3.03 17.88
C ASN A 185 14.72 2.32 16.54
N HIS A 186 15.94 2.21 16.03
CA HIS A 186 16.25 1.44 14.83
C HIS A 186 15.87 -0.03 15.03
N LYS A 187 16.27 -0.66 16.15
CA LYS A 187 15.91 -2.04 16.48
C LYS A 187 14.40 -2.24 16.61
N SER A 188 13.71 -1.28 17.20
CA SER A 188 12.23 -1.28 17.30
C SER A 188 11.59 -1.17 15.91
N ALA A 189 12.11 -0.32 15.03
CA ALA A 189 11.64 -0.21 13.65
C ALA A 189 11.83 -1.51 12.86
N LEU A 190 13.01 -2.14 12.96
CA LEU A 190 13.29 -3.43 12.28
C LEU A 190 12.30 -4.52 12.71
N LYS A 191 12.05 -4.65 14.02
CA LYS A 191 11.03 -5.59 14.53
C LYS A 191 9.63 -5.28 14.01
N PHE A 192 9.29 -3.99 13.90
CA PHE A 192 8.00 -3.59 13.33
C PHE A 192 7.91 -3.95 11.84
N ALA A 193 8.99 -3.79 11.08
CA ALA A 193 9.06 -4.22 9.67
C ALA A 193 8.83 -5.72 9.54
N GLU A 194 9.50 -6.52 10.36
CA GLU A 194 9.34 -7.98 10.40
C GLU A 194 7.88 -8.39 10.71
N LEU A 195 7.21 -7.68 11.62
CA LEU A 195 5.80 -7.92 11.93
C LEU A 195 4.87 -7.55 10.77
N ILE A 196 5.08 -6.41 10.10
CA ILE A 196 4.33 -6.02 8.90
C ILE A 196 4.52 -7.07 7.81
N GLU A 197 5.77 -7.48 7.58
CA GLU A 197 6.11 -8.45 6.55
C GLU A 197 5.45 -9.80 6.82
N SER A 198 5.55 -10.32 8.05
CA SER A 198 4.88 -11.56 8.46
C SER A 198 3.35 -11.49 8.34
N PHE A 199 2.77 -10.30 8.54
CA PHE A 199 1.33 -10.10 8.43
C PHE A 199 0.85 -10.08 6.98
N TYR A 200 1.54 -9.31 6.12
CA TYR A 200 1.09 -9.05 4.74
C TYR A 200 1.65 -10.04 3.71
N SER A 201 2.69 -10.83 4.01
CA SER A 201 3.42 -11.60 2.99
C SER A 201 2.52 -12.47 2.10
N VAL A 202 1.66 -13.32 2.68
CA VAL A 202 0.73 -14.17 1.91
C VAL A 202 -0.34 -13.34 1.20
N SER A 203 -0.84 -12.30 1.85
CA SER A 203 -1.87 -11.40 1.29
C SER A 203 -1.36 -10.69 0.03
N LEU A 204 -0.11 -10.20 0.06
CA LEU A 204 0.53 -9.53 -1.07
C LEU A 204 0.80 -10.49 -2.22
N LEU A 205 1.15 -11.76 -1.94
CA LEU A 205 1.29 -12.78 -2.98
C LEU A 205 -0.04 -13.04 -3.70
N LEU A 206 -1.10 -13.27 -2.94
CA LEU A 206 -2.43 -13.51 -3.50
C LEU A 206 -2.92 -12.30 -4.28
N GLN A 207 -2.71 -11.09 -3.75
CA GLN A 207 -3.08 -9.86 -4.45
C GLN A 207 -2.28 -9.67 -5.75
N ALA A 208 -0.97 -9.90 -5.74
CA ALA A 208 -0.14 -9.82 -6.95
C ALA A 208 -0.57 -10.84 -8.01
N GLY A 209 -0.77 -12.09 -7.62
CA GLY A 209 -1.21 -13.16 -8.53
C GLY A 209 -2.60 -12.92 -9.10
N LEU A 210 -3.56 -12.50 -8.27
CA LEU A 210 -4.89 -12.11 -8.73
C LEU A 210 -4.80 -10.93 -9.69
N SER A 211 -4.01 -9.90 -9.38
CA SER A 211 -3.84 -8.73 -10.25
C SER A 211 -3.26 -9.12 -11.61
N LEU A 212 -2.26 -10.01 -11.63
CA LEU A 212 -1.66 -10.55 -12.86
C LEU A 212 -2.69 -11.25 -13.76
N ILE A 213 -3.41 -12.23 -13.19
CA ILE A 213 -4.41 -13.02 -13.92
C ILE A 213 -5.52 -12.11 -14.46
N CYS A 214 -6.00 -11.19 -13.62
CA CYS A 214 -7.13 -10.35 -13.96
C CYS A 214 -6.79 -9.28 -14.98
N MET A 215 -5.60 -8.68 -14.92
CA MET A 215 -5.13 -7.76 -15.96
C MET A 215 -5.00 -8.49 -17.31
N SER A 216 -4.41 -9.70 -17.32
CA SER A 216 -4.25 -10.50 -18.54
C SER A 216 -5.60 -10.79 -19.22
N ILE A 217 -6.58 -11.26 -18.42
CA ILE A 217 -7.92 -11.57 -18.90
C ILE A 217 -8.66 -10.29 -19.33
N SER A 218 -8.55 -9.20 -18.59
CA SER A 218 -9.26 -7.95 -18.91
C SER A 218 -8.76 -7.34 -20.23
N LEU A 219 -7.46 -7.42 -20.50
CA LEU A 219 -6.89 -7.01 -21.79
C LEU A 219 -7.37 -7.91 -22.94
N PHE A 220 -7.49 -9.22 -22.71
CA PHE A 220 -8.02 -10.14 -23.70
C PHE A 220 -9.53 -9.93 -23.96
N GLU A 221 -10.34 -9.77 -22.90
CA GLU A 221 -11.76 -9.43 -23.01
C GLU A 221 -11.92 -8.11 -23.79
N MET A 222 -11.09 -7.09 -23.51
CA MET A 222 -11.09 -5.82 -24.26
C MET A 222 -10.85 -6.03 -25.77
N LEU A 223 -9.93 -6.93 -26.14
CA LEU A 223 -9.62 -7.22 -27.55
C LEU A 223 -10.79 -7.89 -28.26
N ILE A 224 -11.44 -8.87 -27.63
CA ILE A 224 -12.60 -9.58 -28.22
C ILE A 224 -13.76 -8.62 -28.50
N VAL A 225 -14.05 -7.71 -27.57
CA VAL A 225 -15.20 -6.80 -27.69
C VAL A 225 -14.83 -5.43 -28.25
N VAL A 226 -13.70 -5.31 -28.96
CA VAL A 226 -13.17 -4.04 -29.48
C VAL A 226 -14.16 -3.31 -30.39
N GLU A 227 -14.99 -4.04 -31.14
CA GLU A 227 -16.03 -3.46 -31.99
C GLU A 227 -17.14 -2.78 -31.18
N ASN A 228 -17.44 -3.32 -30.00
CA ASN A 228 -18.39 -2.72 -29.06
C ASN A 228 -17.67 -1.73 -28.14
N ARG A 229 -17.55 -0.48 -28.61
CA ARG A 229 -16.82 0.60 -27.93
C ARG A 229 -17.19 0.75 -26.44
N ALA A 230 -18.46 0.61 -26.08
CA ALA A 230 -18.91 0.76 -24.69
C ALA A 230 -18.39 -0.38 -23.79
N GLU A 231 -18.38 -1.60 -24.31
CA GLU A 231 -17.91 -2.79 -23.59
C GLU A 231 -16.38 -2.85 -23.53
N ALA A 232 -15.69 -2.51 -24.61
CA ALA A 232 -14.24 -2.35 -24.63
C ALA A 232 -13.77 -1.27 -23.63
N PHE A 233 -14.46 -0.13 -23.58
CA PHE A 233 -14.16 0.94 -22.62
C PHE A 233 -14.31 0.47 -21.16
N ARG A 234 -15.32 -0.37 -20.86
CA ARG A 234 -15.49 -0.95 -19.51
C ARG A 234 -14.28 -1.78 -19.09
N TYR A 235 -13.79 -2.67 -19.96
CA TYR A 235 -12.63 -3.51 -19.67
C TYR A 235 -11.34 -2.71 -19.55
N PHE A 236 -11.17 -1.69 -20.40
CA PHE A 236 -10.05 -0.76 -20.30
C PHE A 236 -10.01 -0.03 -18.95
N ASN A 237 -11.14 0.57 -18.52
CA ASN A 237 -11.21 1.25 -17.22
C ASN A 237 -10.92 0.31 -16.07
N PHE A 238 -11.42 -0.93 -16.15
CA PHE A 238 -11.15 -1.94 -15.13
C PHE A 238 -9.66 -2.31 -15.06
N ALA A 239 -9.00 -2.52 -16.20
CA ALA A 239 -7.57 -2.80 -16.27
C ALA A 239 -6.72 -1.64 -15.71
N VAL A 240 -7.04 -0.40 -16.10
CA VAL A 240 -6.41 0.81 -15.53
C VAL A 240 -6.63 0.87 -14.02
N ALA A 241 -7.84 0.52 -13.57
CA ALA A 241 -8.16 0.60 -12.16
C ALA A 241 -7.35 -0.39 -11.31
N GLN A 242 -7.19 -1.61 -11.81
CA GLN A 242 -6.35 -2.64 -11.21
C GLN A 242 -4.87 -2.26 -11.21
N LEU A 243 -4.39 -1.66 -12.30
CA LEU A 243 -3.01 -1.20 -12.40
C LEU A 243 -2.69 -0.13 -11.36
N LEU A 244 -3.56 0.88 -11.21
CA LEU A 244 -3.43 1.93 -10.22
C LEU A 244 -3.51 1.38 -8.78
N HIS A 245 -4.40 0.40 -8.54
CA HIS A 245 -4.47 -0.28 -7.24
C HIS A 245 -3.15 -0.97 -6.90
N LEU A 246 -2.60 -1.77 -7.83
CA LEU A 246 -1.33 -2.46 -7.63
C LEU A 246 -0.18 -1.47 -7.39
N PHE A 247 -0.10 -0.41 -8.18
CA PHE A 247 0.90 0.65 -8.01
C PHE A 247 0.86 1.26 -6.59
N CYS A 248 -0.34 1.62 -6.12
CA CYS A 248 -0.55 2.18 -4.78
C CYS A 248 -0.09 1.23 -3.66
N MET A 249 -0.08 -0.08 -3.90
CA MET A 249 0.36 -1.08 -2.92
C MET A 249 1.86 -1.35 -3.01
N CYS A 250 2.44 -1.32 -4.21
CA CYS A 250 3.89 -1.51 -4.41
C CYS A 250 4.72 -0.29 -3.97
N TYR A 251 4.17 0.92 -4.11
CA TYR A 251 4.87 2.17 -3.77
C TYR A 251 5.33 2.26 -2.29
N PRO A 252 4.50 1.95 -1.28
CA PRO A 252 4.93 1.89 0.12
C PRO A 252 6.06 0.88 0.38
N GLY A 253 6.06 -0.25 -0.33
CA GLY A 253 7.12 -1.25 -0.25
C GLY A 253 8.46 -0.70 -0.74
N GLN A 254 8.46 0.07 -1.84
CA GLN A 254 9.65 0.78 -2.29
C GLN A 254 10.13 1.81 -1.26
N ARG A 255 9.23 2.62 -0.70
CA ARG A 255 9.59 3.60 0.33
C ARG A 255 10.27 2.95 1.53
N MET A 256 9.82 1.77 1.96
CA MET A 256 10.44 1.05 3.08
C MET A 256 11.91 0.70 2.78
N ILE A 257 12.21 0.27 1.54
CA ILE A 257 13.58 0.00 1.08
C ILE A 257 14.40 1.29 1.10
N ASP A 258 13.87 2.36 0.50
CA ASP A 258 14.57 3.64 0.38
C ASP A 258 14.94 4.20 1.77
N TYR A 259 13.96 4.30 2.68
CA TYR A 259 14.20 4.88 4.01
C TYR A 259 15.02 3.98 4.93
N SER A 260 14.95 2.64 4.78
CA SER A 260 15.79 1.74 5.59
C SER A 260 17.26 1.77 5.15
N THR A 261 17.53 1.91 3.85
CA THR A 261 18.90 2.05 3.32
C THR A 261 19.51 3.43 3.61
N ASP A 262 18.69 4.48 3.62
CA ASP A 262 19.10 5.87 3.90
C ASP A 262 19.75 6.03 5.29
N ILE A 263 19.37 5.21 6.28
CA ILE A 263 19.96 5.22 7.63
C ILE A 263 21.48 5.12 7.57
N ARG A 264 22.01 4.26 6.67
CA ARG A 264 23.45 4.09 6.51
C ARG A 264 24.12 5.36 6.01
N ILE A 265 23.52 5.99 5.00
CA ILE A 265 24.03 7.21 4.37
C ILE A 265 24.06 8.34 5.40
N LYS A 266 22.96 8.51 6.13
CA LYS A 266 22.86 9.52 7.20
C LYS A 266 23.81 9.29 8.36
N ALA A 267 23.98 8.04 8.80
CA ALA A 267 24.95 7.70 9.83
C ALA A 267 26.40 7.96 9.38
N TYR A 268 26.70 7.78 8.09
CA TYR A 268 28.01 8.08 7.51
C TYR A 268 28.25 9.60 7.34
N ASN A 269 27.21 10.36 6.98
CA ASN A 269 27.28 11.81 6.83
C ASN A 269 27.36 12.56 8.17
N GLY A 270 26.99 11.91 9.28
CA GLY A 270 27.20 12.45 10.60
C GLY A 270 28.69 12.68 10.90
N LEU A 271 28.97 13.56 11.86
CA LEU A 271 30.32 13.97 12.25
C LEU A 271 31.07 12.89 13.07
N TRP A 272 31.01 11.63 12.62
CA TRP A 272 31.55 10.47 13.34
C TRP A 272 33.03 10.57 13.64
N TYR A 273 33.81 11.24 12.80
CA TYR A 273 35.25 11.44 12.95
C TYR A 273 35.62 12.36 14.12
N GLU A 274 34.69 13.19 14.59
CA GLU A 274 34.85 14.02 15.81
C GLU A 274 34.32 13.32 17.07
N ALA A 275 33.66 12.17 16.92
CA ALA A 275 33.03 11.47 18.03
C ALA A 275 34.05 10.68 18.88
N PRO A 276 33.72 10.37 20.15
CA PRO A 276 34.49 9.42 20.94
C PRO A 276 34.54 8.01 20.31
N LEU A 277 35.58 7.22 20.63
CA LEU A 277 35.76 5.85 20.15
C LEU A 277 34.59 4.90 20.49
N SER A 278 33.87 5.17 21.59
CA SER A 278 32.67 4.39 21.97
C SER A 278 31.54 4.55 20.95
N ILE A 279 31.38 5.75 20.38
CA ILE A 279 30.34 6.04 19.39
C ILE A 279 30.72 5.48 18.02
N HIS A 280 31.99 5.54 17.64
CA HIS A 280 32.49 4.91 16.41
C HIS A 280 32.06 3.44 16.29
N LYS A 281 32.28 2.66 17.35
CA LYS A 281 31.90 1.23 17.38
C LYS A 281 30.39 1.04 17.19
N LEU A 282 29.57 1.90 17.80
CA LEU A 282 28.11 1.84 17.69
C LEU A 282 27.62 2.22 16.28
N LEU A 283 28.19 3.26 15.67
CA LEU A 283 27.83 3.68 14.32
C LEU A 283 28.19 2.62 13.28
N ILE A 284 29.34 1.96 13.41
CA ILE A 284 29.73 0.84 12.53
C ILE A 284 28.69 -0.29 12.60
N LEU A 285 28.18 -0.62 13.79
CA LEU A 285 27.13 -1.64 13.93
C LEU A 285 25.82 -1.23 13.24
N VAL A 286 25.43 0.04 13.35
CA VAL A 286 24.24 0.57 12.67
C VAL A 286 24.41 0.56 11.16
N ILE A 287 25.54 1.04 10.66
CA ILE A 287 25.89 1.05 9.23
C ILE A 287 25.88 -0.38 8.69
N ARG A 288 26.52 -1.31 9.39
CA ARG A 288 26.57 -2.72 9.00
C ARG A 288 25.18 -3.34 8.97
N LYS A 289 24.33 -3.08 9.96
CA LYS A 289 22.96 -3.62 9.95
C LYS A 289 22.10 -3.00 8.84
N SER A 290 22.32 -1.73 8.52
CA SER A 290 21.60 -1.00 7.46
C SER A 290 22.09 -1.34 6.04
N LEU A 291 23.09 -2.23 5.90
CA LEU A 291 23.44 -2.82 4.60
C LEU A 291 22.32 -3.73 4.08
N GLU A 292 21.57 -4.37 4.97
CA GLU A 292 20.40 -5.17 4.66
C GLU A 292 19.15 -4.29 4.75
N PRO A 293 18.51 -3.94 3.62
CA PRO A 293 17.29 -3.14 3.66
C PRO A 293 16.16 -3.89 4.36
N SER A 294 15.26 -3.13 4.98
CA SER A 294 13.93 -3.66 5.34
C SER A 294 13.03 -3.61 4.12
N TYR A 295 12.40 -4.74 3.81
CA TYR A 295 11.52 -4.86 2.66
C TYR A 295 10.34 -5.77 2.97
N LEU A 296 9.28 -5.62 2.19
CA LEU A 296 8.15 -6.53 2.19
C LEU A 296 8.35 -7.61 1.14
N THR A 297 7.87 -8.82 1.41
CA THR A 297 7.82 -9.87 0.40
C THR A 297 6.39 -10.21 0.06
N ALA A 298 6.18 -10.73 -1.15
CA ALA A 298 4.99 -11.48 -1.49
C ALA A 298 5.31 -12.97 -1.36
N GLY A 299 4.79 -13.57 -0.29
CA GLY A 299 4.89 -14.99 0.01
C GLY A 299 6.31 -15.53 0.11
N LYS A 300 7.29 -14.69 0.48
CA LYS A 300 8.73 -15.02 0.48
C LYS A 300 9.34 -15.35 -0.88
N ILE A 301 8.61 -15.12 -1.98
CA ILE A 301 9.08 -15.45 -3.34
C ILE A 301 9.76 -14.24 -3.98
N PHE A 302 9.12 -13.07 -3.91
CA PHE A 302 9.63 -11.83 -4.50
C PHE A 302 9.47 -10.65 -3.55
N ILE A 303 10.33 -9.64 -3.71
CA ILE A 303 10.28 -8.38 -2.97
C ILE A 303 9.11 -7.56 -3.49
N PHE A 304 8.23 -7.10 -2.61
CA PHE A 304 7.05 -6.33 -3.00
C PHE A 304 7.39 -4.83 -3.11
N CYS A 305 7.80 -4.41 -4.31
CA CYS A 305 8.27 -3.05 -4.62
C CYS A 305 7.88 -2.63 -6.05
N LEU A 306 8.37 -1.48 -6.53
CA LEU A 306 8.06 -0.98 -7.88
C LEU A 306 8.64 -1.85 -9.01
N GLU A 307 9.74 -2.56 -8.77
CA GLU A 307 10.27 -3.53 -9.72
C GLU A 307 9.27 -4.67 -9.95
N THR A 308 8.71 -5.22 -8.88
CA THR A 308 7.64 -6.24 -8.96
C THR A 308 6.40 -5.72 -9.67
N PHE A 309 6.03 -4.46 -9.48
CA PHE A 309 4.94 -3.84 -10.26
C PHE A 309 5.22 -3.89 -11.77
N ALA A 310 6.43 -3.51 -12.20
CA ALA A 310 6.83 -3.56 -13.61
C ALA A 310 6.84 -5.00 -14.13
N THR A 311 7.37 -5.95 -13.36
CA THR A 311 7.39 -7.37 -13.71
C THR A 311 5.98 -7.95 -13.88
N ILE A 312 5.05 -7.62 -12.98
CA ILE A 312 3.64 -8.06 -13.08
C ILE A 312 3.00 -7.49 -14.36
N LEU A 313 3.23 -6.21 -14.67
CA LEU A 313 2.71 -5.60 -15.89
C LEU A 313 3.27 -6.25 -17.16
N GLN A 314 4.58 -6.48 -17.22
CA GLN A 314 5.23 -7.17 -18.34
C GLN A 314 4.72 -8.61 -18.50
N THR A 315 4.55 -9.32 -17.40
CA THR A 315 4.04 -10.71 -17.43
C THR A 315 2.58 -10.73 -17.85
N ALA A 316 1.74 -9.80 -17.36
CA ALA A 316 0.33 -9.71 -17.74
C ALA A 316 0.16 -9.45 -19.25
N THR A 317 0.93 -8.51 -19.80
CA THR A 317 0.92 -8.23 -21.23
C THR A 317 1.44 -9.42 -22.05
N SER A 318 2.47 -10.12 -21.58
CA SER A 318 2.97 -11.34 -22.24
C SER A 318 1.91 -12.44 -22.27
N TYR A 319 1.21 -12.69 -21.16
CA TYR A 319 0.11 -13.65 -21.12
C TYR A 319 -1.06 -13.24 -22.00
N PHE A 320 -1.42 -11.96 -22.00
CA PHE A 320 -2.41 -11.42 -22.95
C PHE A 320 -2.03 -11.71 -24.41
N MET A 321 -0.77 -11.47 -24.80
CA MET A 321 -0.29 -11.72 -26.16
C MET A 321 -0.34 -13.20 -26.52
N VAL A 322 0.07 -14.09 -25.60
CA VAL A 322 -0.01 -15.54 -25.80
C VAL A 322 -1.46 -15.98 -26.01
N ILE A 323 -2.37 -15.58 -25.12
CA ILE A 323 -3.80 -15.92 -25.23
C ILE A 323 -4.36 -15.41 -26.57
N SER A 324 -3.98 -14.19 -26.97
CA SER A 324 -4.43 -13.59 -28.24
C SER A 324 -3.86 -14.28 -29.48
N SER A 325 -2.69 -14.91 -29.39
CA SER A 325 -2.07 -15.63 -30.51
C SER A 325 -2.65 -17.03 -30.75
N VAL A 326 -3.26 -17.61 -29.71
CA VAL A 326 -3.86 -18.95 -29.75
C VAL A 326 -5.33 -18.90 -30.20
N HIS A 327 -5.96 -17.71 -30.15
CA HIS A 327 -7.33 -17.48 -30.55
C HIS A 327 -7.43 -17.00 -32.01
#